data_AF-A0A3B5LPH4-F1
#
_entry.id   AF-A0A3B5LPH4-F1
#
_cell.length_a   1.000
_cell.length_b   1.000
_cell.length_c   1.000
_cell.angle_alpha   90.00
_cell.angle_beta   90.00
_cell.angle_gamma   90.00
#
_symmetry.space_group_name_H-M   'P 1'
#
loop_
_entity.id
_entity.type
_entity.pdbx_description
1 polymer ?
#
loop_
_entity_poly.entity_id
_entity_poly.type
_entity_poly.pdbx_seq_one_letter_code
_entity_poly.pdbx_strand_id
1 'polypeptide(L)'
;MATHMSRCRTWCRLQRFGIAAYRKYSTGGGYPNVSLSSPLPGIPKAVFASVDGQEKYETKITTLENGLKVASQNKFGQFCTVGILINSGSRHEAKYPSGIGHFLEKLAFSSTAQYGSKDEILLTLEKHGGICDCQTSRDTTMYAVSAEVKGLDTVVSLLSDAVLQPRLLEEEVEMIKMAVRFELEDLNMRPDPEPLLTEMIHAAAYRGNTVGLPRFCPAENVDKIDKAVLHSYLRNYYCPERMVLAGVGIEHEQLVDCARKHLLDVKPVWGASLATNVDLSVAQYTGGIVKVNIRIFTQRFLDLLMLWLWTHQACNYWV
;
A
#
# COMPACT_ATOMS: atom_id res chain seq x y z
N MET A 1 -11.26 57.31 -56.82
CA MET A 1 -11.06 58.70 -56.41
C MET A 1 -12.15 59.06 -55.42
N ALA A 2 -11.73 59.37 -54.17
CA ALA A 2 -12.35 60.17 -53.09
C ALA A 2 -13.90 60.16 -52.96
N THR A 3 -14.56 60.00 -51.81
CA THR A 3 -14.42 60.64 -50.49
C THR A 3 -15.46 59.95 -49.57
N HIS A 4 -15.13 59.44 -48.38
CA HIS A 4 -14.94 60.10 -47.08
C HIS A 4 -16.23 60.53 -46.32
N MET A 5 -16.43 59.86 -45.16
CA MET A 5 -17.03 60.28 -43.89
C MET A 5 -18.50 60.75 -43.81
N SER A 6 -19.31 60.09 -42.95
CA SER A 6 -19.46 60.50 -41.54
C SER A 6 -20.47 59.67 -40.72
N ARG A 7 -19.95 59.14 -39.60
CA ARG A 7 -20.50 58.92 -38.24
C ARG A 7 -21.96 58.48 -37.98
N CYS A 8 -22.00 57.28 -37.37
CA CYS A 8 -22.53 56.92 -36.04
C CYS A 8 -24.04 56.77 -35.83
N ARG A 9 -24.49 55.52 -35.58
CA ARG A 9 -25.56 55.21 -34.62
C ARG A 9 -25.62 53.72 -34.25
N THR A 10 -25.70 53.50 -32.93
CA THR A 10 -26.43 52.44 -32.20
C THR A 10 -26.21 50.98 -32.56
N TRP A 11 -25.62 50.23 -31.62
CA TRP A 11 -25.97 48.84 -31.39
C TRP A 11 -26.39 48.63 -29.93
N CYS A 12 -27.59 48.09 -29.77
CA CYS A 12 -28.24 47.76 -28.51
C CYS A 12 -28.21 46.24 -28.32
N ARG A 13 -28.28 45.83 -27.04
CA ARG A 13 -28.57 44.49 -26.50
C ARG A 13 -27.51 43.38 -26.62
N LEU A 14 -27.06 42.95 -25.44
CA LEU A 14 -27.14 41.53 -25.04
C LEU A 14 -27.34 41.45 -23.51
N GLN A 15 -28.43 40.80 -23.13
CA GLN A 15 -28.83 40.48 -21.75
C GLN A 15 -27.78 39.58 -21.09
N ARG A 16 -27.39 39.89 -19.85
CA ARG A 16 -26.83 38.91 -18.92
C ARG A 16 -27.86 38.61 -17.84
N PHE A 17 -28.47 37.43 -17.95
CA PHE A 17 -29.12 36.77 -16.83
C PHE A 17 -28.03 36.29 -15.87
N GLY A 18 -28.10 36.75 -14.63
CA GLY A 18 -27.23 36.31 -13.54
C GLY A 18 -27.74 36.93 -12.26
N ILE A 19 -28.44 36.14 -11.45
CA ILE A 19 -28.78 36.51 -10.07
C ILE A 19 -27.43 36.65 -9.35
N ALA A 20 -27.01 37.88 -9.10
CA ALA A 20 -25.90 38.15 -8.20
C ALA A 20 -26.35 37.78 -6.78
N ALA A 21 -26.21 36.50 -6.43
CA ALA A 21 -26.32 36.04 -5.06
C ALA A 21 -25.12 36.62 -4.30
N TYR A 22 -25.31 37.83 -3.79
CA TYR A 22 -24.41 38.43 -2.81
C TYR A 22 -24.47 37.53 -1.57
N ARG A 23 -23.51 36.61 -1.43
CA ARG A 23 -23.32 35.85 -0.19
C ARG A 23 -22.95 36.88 0.88
N LYS A 24 -23.95 37.36 1.62
CA LYS A 24 -23.73 38.08 2.87
C LYS A 24 -22.94 37.14 3.76
N TYR A 25 -21.64 37.40 3.93
CA TYR A 25 -20.93 36.89 5.08
C TYR A 25 -21.70 37.39 6.31
N SER A 26 -22.24 36.45 7.08
CA SER A 26 -22.99 36.73 8.29
C SER A 26 -22.10 37.49 9.28
N THR A 27 -22.20 38.81 9.28
CA THR A 27 -21.76 39.65 10.38
C THR A 27 -22.83 39.58 11.47
N GLY A 28 -22.57 38.80 12.52
CA GLY A 28 -23.33 38.86 13.76
C GLY A 28 -23.62 37.51 14.40
N GLY A 29 -22.92 37.22 15.50
CA GLY A 29 -23.36 36.29 16.54
C GLY A 29 -22.56 34.99 16.65
N GLY A 30 -21.66 34.92 17.63
CA GLY A 30 -21.39 33.67 18.35
C GLY A 30 -19.95 33.18 18.46
N TYR A 31 -19.04 33.58 17.57
CA TYR A 31 -17.65 33.11 17.65
C TYR A 31 -16.79 34.14 18.37
N PRO A 32 -16.14 33.77 19.49
CA PRO A 32 -15.22 34.68 20.14
C PRO A 32 -14.06 34.93 19.18
N ASN A 33 -13.84 36.20 18.83
CA ASN A 33 -12.74 36.64 17.97
C ASN A 33 -11.44 36.61 18.79
N VAL A 34 -11.00 35.41 19.14
CA VAL A 34 -9.79 35.16 19.92
C VAL A 34 -8.63 35.06 18.95
N SER A 35 -7.61 35.89 19.15
CA SER A 35 -6.37 35.80 18.39
C SER A 35 -5.73 34.43 18.59
N LEU A 36 -5.14 33.85 17.53
CA LEU A 36 -4.36 32.60 17.63
C LEU A 36 -3.13 32.74 18.53
N SER A 37 -2.74 33.97 18.89
CA SER A 37 -1.67 34.24 19.87
C SER A 37 -2.12 34.12 21.33
N SER A 38 -3.42 33.97 21.59
CA SER A 38 -3.98 33.80 22.93
C SER A 38 -4.65 32.42 23.05
N PRO A 39 -4.45 31.71 24.17
CA PRO A 39 -5.09 30.41 24.38
C PRO A 39 -6.61 30.58 24.35
N LEU A 40 -7.27 29.64 23.65
CA LEU A 40 -8.72 29.65 23.55
C LEU A 40 -9.35 29.45 24.94
N PRO A 41 -10.29 30.33 25.35
CA PRO A 41 -10.93 30.22 26.65
C PRO A 41 -11.80 28.96 26.73
N GLY A 42 -11.76 28.26 27.86
CA GLY A 42 -12.58 27.07 28.11
C GLY A 42 -12.02 25.74 27.59
N ILE A 43 -10.85 25.74 26.94
CA ILE A 43 -10.17 24.51 26.54
C ILE A 43 -9.25 24.03 27.67
N PRO A 44 -9.26 22.73 28.05
CA PRO A 44 -8.32 22.20 29.03
C PRO A 44 -6.87 22.41 28.57
N LYS A 45 -5.98 22.71 29.51
CA LYS A 45 -4.55 22.81 29.20
C LYS A 45 -4.05 21.46 28.72
N ALA A 46 -3.38 21.45 27.56
CA ALA A 46 -2.76 20.24 27.04
C ALA A 46 -1.71 19.73 28.03
N VAL A 47 -1.85 18.46 28.42
CA VAL A 47 -0.82 17.74 29.17
C VAL A 47 0.08 17.10 28.13
N PHE A 48 1.30 17.62 28.01
CA PHE A 48 2.31 17.05 27.14
C PHE A 48 2.98 15.89 27.85
N ALA A 49 3.32 14.83 27.11
CA ALA A 49 4.17 13.79 27.67
C ALA A 49 5.55 14.36 28.00
N SER A 50 6.05 14.07 29.21
CA SER A 50 7.44 14.24 29.56
C SER A 50 8.21 13.02 29.08
N VAL A 51 9.19 13.23 28.21
CA VAL A 51 10.09 12.15 27.78
C VAL A 51 11.21 12.07 28.81
N ASP A 52 11.08 11.19 29.81
CA ASP A 52 12.08 11.04 30.87
C ASP A 52 13.34 10.25 30.43
N GLY A 53 13.48 10.02 29.12
CA GLY A 53 14.64 9.32 28.52
C GLY A 53 14.73 7.83 28.85
N GLN A 54 13.75 7.25 29.55
CA GLN A 54 13.71 5.85 29.98
C GLN A 54 12.68 4.97 29.26
N GLU A 55 12.11 5.42 28.13
CA GLU A 55 11.20 4.56 27.36
C GLU A 55 11.98 3.43 26.68
N LYS A 56 11.95 2.24 27.29
CA LYS A 56 12.38 1.00 26.63
C LYS A 56 11.28 0.60 25.65
N TYR A 57 11.51 0.86 24.36
CA TYR A 57 10.64 0.39 23.28
C TYR A 57 10.84 -1.11 23.03
N GLU A 58 10.48 -1.94 24.02
CA GLU A 58 10.56 -3.39 23.91
C GLU A 58 9.45 -3.92 22.99
N THR A 59 9.83 -4.78 22.05
CA THR A 59 8.89 -5.48 21.19
C THR A 59 8.34 -6.70 21.92
N LYS A 60 7.03 -6.74 22.14
CA LYS A 60 6.34 -7.88 22.72
C LYS A 60 5.77 -8.77 21.61
N ILE A 61 5.84 -10.08 21.78
CA ILE A 61 5.37 -11.06 20.80
C ILE A 61 4.52 -12.12 21.51
N THR A 62 3.32 -12.35 21.01
CA THR A 62 2.41 -13.41 21.45
C THR A 62 2.05 -14.29 20.25
N THR A 63 1.97 -15.61 20.44
CA THR A 63 1.49 -16.53 19.40
C THR A 63 0.09 -16.99 19.78
N LEU A 64 -0.87 -16.83 18.87
CA LEU A 64 -2.25 -17.28 19.06
C LEU A 64 -2.39 -18.79 18.86
N GLU A 65 -3.55 -19.32 19.23
CA GLU A 65 -3.87 -20.75 19.21
C GLU A 65 -3.86 -21.33 17.78
N ASN A 66 -4.14 -20.49 16.77
CA ASN A 66 -4.09 -20.85 15.35
C ASN A 66 -2.70 -20.69 14.72
N GLY A 67 -1.67 -20.33 15.49
CA GLY A 67 -0.29 -20.15 15.00
C GLY A 67 0.04 -18.76 14.46
N LEU A 68 -0.93 -17.84 14.38
CA LEU A 68 -0.69 -16.44 14.02
C LEU A 68 0.12 -15.74 15.11
N LYS A 69 1.13 -14.97 14.70
CA LYS A 69 1.95 -14.19 15.64
C LYS A 69 1.45 -12.76 15.71
N VAL A 70 1.35 -12.22 16.91
CA VAL A 70 1.02 -10.82 17.18
C VAL A 70 2.26 -10.17 17.77
N ALA A 71 2.82 -9.19 17.07
CA ALA A 71 3.96 -8.40 17.53
C ALA A 71 3.52 -6.95 17.75
N SER A 72 3.95 -6.33 18.84
CA SER A 72 3.72 -4.91 19.01
C SER A 72 4.89 -4.18 19.66
N GLN A 73 4.97 -2.89 19.33
CA GLN A 73 5.84 -1.94 20.01
C GLN A 73 5.01 -0.72 20.39
N ASN A 74 4.80 -0.53 21.68
CA ASN A 74 4.09 0.64 22.15
C ASN A 74 4.98 1.88 21.96
N LYS A 75 4.38 2.97 21.48
CA LYS A 75 5.04 4.26 21.26
C LYS A 75 4.06 5.35 21.64
N PHE A 76 4.54 6.39 22.31
CA PHE A 76 3.70 7.52 22.64
C PHE A 76 3.12 8.19 21.38
N GLY A 77 1.80 8.34 21.34
CA GLY A 77 1.09 8.94 20.21
C GLY A 77 -0.42 8.67 20.24
N GLN A 78 -1.17 9.42 19.43
CA GLN A 78 -2.61 9.19 19.22
C GLN A 78 -2.88 8.35 17.97
N PHE A 79 -1.85 8.06 17.19
CA PHE A 79 -1.91 7.27 15.96
C PHE A 79 -1.13 5.97 16.13
N CYS A 80 -1.66 4.91 15.54
CA CYS A 80 -1.01 3.62 15.43
C CYS A 80 -0.95 3.18 13.98
N THR A 81 0.06 2.37 13.66
CA THR A 81 0.14 1.64 12.39
C THR A 81 0.03 0.16 12.70
N VAL A 82 -0.92 -0.51 12.07
CA VAL A 82 -1.14 -1.95 12.21
C VAL A 82 -1.08 -2.58 10.82
N GLY A 83 -0.45 -3.73 10.70
CA GLY A 83 -0.40 -4.45 9.45
C GLY A 83 -0.30 -5.95 9.61
N ILE A 84 -0.79 -6.67 8.60
CA ILE A 84 -0.64 -8.11 8.46
C ILE A 84 0.48 -8.35 7.45
N LEU A 85 1.56 -8.94 7.93
CA LEU A 85 2.69 -9.39 7.12
C LEU A 85 2.53 -10.87 6.87
N ILE A 86 2.63 -11.25 5.60
CA ILE A 86 2.42 -12.61 5.13
C ILE A 86 3.72 -13.05 4.48
N ASN A 87 4.22 -14.21 4.89
CA ASN A 87 5.35 -14.87 4.24
C ASN A 87 4.88 -15.42 2.88
N SER A 88 4.72 -14.52 1.91
CA SER A 88 4.26 -14.73 0.55
C SER A 88 4.90 -13.69 -0.37
N GLY A 89 5.07 -13.99 -1.64
CA GLY A 89 5.67 -13.06 -2.60
C GLY A 89 6.07 -13.79 -3.88
N SER A 90 6.73 -13.08 -4.80
CA SER A 90 7.06 -13.66 -6.11
C SER A 90 7.93 -14.92 -6.02
N ARG A 91 8.69 -15.12 -4.93
CA ARG A 91 9.47 -16.34 -4.71
C ARG A 91 8.63 -17.61 -4.66
N HIS A 92 7.36 -17.48 -4.29
CA HIS A 92 6.44 -18.58 -4.06
C HIS A 92 5.56 -18.89 -5.29
N GLU A 93 5.87 -18.27 -6.43
CA GLU A 93 5.08 -18.37 -7.66
C GLU A 93 5.60 -19.44 -8.61
N ALA A 94 6.57 -20.28 -8.24
CA ALA A 94 7.17 -21.27 -9.16
C ALA A 94 6.14 -22.24 -9.80
N LYS A 95 5.04 -22.53 -9.08
CA LYS A 95 3.94 -23.39 -9.56
C LYS A 95 2.77 -22.60 -10.17
N TYR A 96 2.90 -21.28 -10.25
CA TYR A 96 1.87 -20.35 -10.68
C TYR A 96 2.39 -19.50 -11.86
N PRO A 97 1.53 -18.87 -12.66
CA PRO A 97 1.98 -17.81 -13.56
C PRO A 97 2.64 -16.70 -12.74
N SER A 98 3.86 -16.30 -13.08
CA SER A 98 4.53 -15.21 -12.35
C SER A 98 3.74 -13.91 -12.50
N GLY A 99 3.65 -13.13 -11.42
CA GLY A 99 2.85 -11.91 -11.33
C GLY A 99 1.65 -11.98 -10.38
N ILE A 100 1.45 -13.08 -9.65
CA ILE A 100 0.31 -13.19 -8.70
C ILE A 100 0.40 -12.15 -7.59
N GLY A 101 1.57 -11.97 -6.99
CA GLY A 101 1.82 -10.98 -5.96
C GLY A 101 1.56 -9.56 -6.43
N HIS A 102 1.87 -9.26 -7.70
CA HIS A 102 1.57 -7.99 -8.32
C HIS A 102 0.05 -7.75 -8.46
N PHE A 103 -0.70 -8.77 -8.89
CA PHE A 103 -2.16 -8.69 -8.96
C PHE A 103 -2.79 -8.53 -7.57
N LEU A 104 -2.36 -9.31 -6.59
CA LEU A 104 -2.86 -9.23 -5.22
C LEU A 104 -2.56 -7.88 -4.57
N GLU A 105 -1.40 -7.28 -4.86
CA GLU A 105 -1.06 -5.92 -4.40
C GLU A 105 -2.08 -4.89 -4.90
N LYS A 106 -2.44 -4.93 -6.19
CA LYS A 106 -3.43 -4.01 -6.77
C LYS A 106 -4.87 -4.28 -6.29
N LEU A 107 -5.18 -5.52 -5.92
CA LEU A 107 -6.50 -5.96 -5.44
C LEU A 107 -6.70 -5.84 -3.92
N ALA A 108 -5.65 -5.53 -3.16
CA ALA A 108 -5.60 -5.66 -1.71
C ALA A 108 -6.71 -4.95 -0.91
N PHE A 109 -7.23 -3.83 -1.43
CA PHE A 109 -8.32 -3.05 -0.81
C PHE A 109 -9.46 -2.81 -1.80
N SER A 110 -9.76 -3.82 -2.64
CA SER A 110 -10.97 -3.87 -3.47
C SER A 110 -12.16 -4.41 -2.68
N SER A 111 -13.23 -4.88 -3.32
CA SER A 111 -14.41 -5.39 -2.60
C SER A 111 -14.13 -6.65 -1.76
N THR A 112 -14.73 -6.70 -0.59
CA THR A 112 -14.57 -7.74 0.43
C THR A 112 -15.94 -8.23 0.92
N ALA A 113 -15.99 -9.22 1.82
CA ALA A 113 -17.28 -9.68 2.36
C ALA A 113 -18.05 -8.54 3.05
N GLN A 114 -17.37 -7.71 3.87
CA GLN A 114 -18.01 -6.62 4.63
C GLN A 114 -18.17 -5.34 3.81
N TYR A 115 -17.27 -5.04 2.88
CA TYR A 115 -17.28 -3.79 2.10
C TYR A 115 -17.53 -4.07 0.62
N GLY A 116 -18.57 -3.44 0.06
CA GLY A 116 -18.99 -3.67 -1.32
C GLY A 116 -18.05 -3.07 -2.37
N SER A 117 -17.20 -2.11 -1.98
CA SER A 117 -16.28 -1.42 -2.89
C SER A 117 -15.07 -0.85 -2.15
N LYS A 118 -14.03 -0.49 -2.92
CA LYS A 118 -12.85 0.23 -2.42
C LYS A 118 -13.22 1.57 -1.77
N ASP A 119 -14.21 2.27 -2.32
CA ASP A 119 -14.63 3.58 -1.79
C ASP A 119 -15.23 3.45 -0.39
N GLU A 120 -15.98 2.38 -0.10
CA GLU A 120 -16.53 2.12 1.24
C GLU A 120 -15.43 1.84 2.27
N ILE A 121 -14.38 1.12 1.87
CA ILE A 121 -13.18 0.89 2.70
C ILE A 121 -12.51 2.22 3.04
N LEU A 122 -12.25 3.06 2.02
CA LEU A 122 -11.61 4.36 2.21
C LEU A 122 -12.45 5.31 3.09
N LEU A 123 -13.76 5.41 2.85
CA LEU A 123 -14.69 6.19 3.68
C LEU A 123 -14.72 5.72 5.14
N THR A 124 -14.53 4.42 5.38
CA THR A 124 -14.46 3.87 6.74
C THR A 124 -13.16 4.25 7.42
N LEU A 125 -12.04 4.21 6.70
CA LEU A 125 -10.73 4.61 7.21
C LEU A 125 -10.65 6.13 7.48
N GLU A 126 -11.20 6.96 6.59
CA GLU A 126 -11.21 8.42 6.72
C GLU A 126 -11.87 8.90 8.03
N LYS A 127 -12.89 8.19 8.53
CA LYS A 127 -13.54 8.48 9.82
C LYS A 127 -12.58 8.41 11.02
N HIS A 128 -11.48 7.69 10.88
CA HIS A 128 -10.44 7.52 11.88
C HIS A 128 -9.12 8.19 11.47
N GLY A 129 -9.15 9.10 10.48
CA GLY A 129 -7.95 9.73 9.91
C GLY A 129 -7.00 8.70 9.29
N GLY A 130 -7.55 7.58 8.82
CA GLY A 130 -6.80 6.40 8.42
C GLY A 130 -6.34 6.42 6.97
N ILE A 131 -5.17 5.84 6.72
CA ILE A 131 -4.65 5.53 5.38
C ILE A 131 -4.28 4.05 5.32
N CYS A 132 -4.42 3.43 4.14
CA CYS A 132 -4.06 2.04 3.90
C CYS A 132 -3.09 1.91 2.74
N ASP A 133 -2.21 0.91 2.80
CA ASP A 133 -1.33 0.53 1.70
C ASP A 133 -1.09 -0.98 1.69
N CYS A 134 -0.82 -1.53 0.52
CA CYS A 134 -0.40 -2.91 0.36
C CYS A 134 0.85 -2.97 -0.52
N GLN A 135 1.84 -3.74 -0.10
CA GLN A 135 3.09 -3.90 -0.82
C GLN A 135 3.50 -5.37 -0.87
N THR A 136 3.86 -5.87 -2.04
CA THR A 136 4.33 -7.24 -2.23
C THR A 136 5.78 -7.28 -2.66
N SER A 137 6.67 -7.73 -1.79
CA SER A 137 8.06 -8.02 -2.12
C SER A 137 8.22 -9.44 -2.69
N ARG A 138 9.48 -9.88 -2.87
CA ARG A 138 9.79 -11.27 -3.28
C ARG A 138 9.40 -12.30 -2.23
N ASP A 139 9.45 -11.92 -0.95
CA ASP A 139 9.37 -12.85 0.19
C ASP A 139 8.20 -12.55 1.13
N THR A 140 7.74 -11.29 1.14
CA THR A 140 6.71 -10.80 2.06
C THR A 140 5.69 -9.95 1.33
N THR A 141 4.41 -10.19 1.60
CA THR A 141 3.29 -9.30 1.27
C THR A 141 2.81 -8.64 2.56
N MET A 142 2.65 -7.32 2.54
CA MET A 142 2.25 -6.53 3.69
C MET A 142 1.00 -5.73 3.37
N TYR A 143 -0.03 -5.90 4.20
CA TYR A 143 -1.23 -5.07 4.23
C TYR A 143 -1.14 -4.21 5.48
N ALA A 144 -1.10 -2.89 5.33
CA ALA A 144 -0.90 -1.98 6.46
C ALA A 144 -1.93 -0.84 6.46
N VAL A 145 -2.33 -0.43 7.65
CA VAL A 145 -3.23 0.70 7.89
C VAL A 145 -2.64 1.53 9.02
N SER A 146 -2.60 2.84 8.83
CA SER A 146 -2.27 3.81 9.88
C SER A 146 -3.50 4.64 10.20
N ALA A 147 -3.90 4.74 11.46
CA ALA A 147 -5.10 5.47 11.90
C ALA A 147 -4.99 5.91 13.37
N GLU A 148 -5.97 6.66 13.85
CA GLU A 148 -6.09 6.95 15.29
C GLU A 148 -6.27 5.67 16.11
N VAL A 149 -5.63 5.61 17.29
CA VAL A 149 -5.70 4.45 18.21
C VAL A 149 -7.15 4.09 18.59
N LYS A 150 -8.04 5.07 18.66
CA LYS A 150 -9.47 4.86 18.93
C LYS A 150 -10.18 4.01 17.86
N GLY A 151 -9.65 3.99 16.64
CA GLY A 151 -10.15 3.20 15.52
C GLY A 151 -9.55 1.80 15.41
N LEU A 152 -8.73 1.35 16.37
CA LEU A 152 -8.01 0.08 16.29
C LEU A 152 -8.90 -1.11 15.94
N ASP A 153 -10.04 -1.27 16.63
CA ASP A 153 -10.96 -2.39 16.41
C ASP A 153 -11.47 -2.41 14.95
N THR A 154 -11.85 -1.25 14.42
CA THR A 154 -12.27 -1.07 13.02
C THR A 154 -11.13 -1.42 12.05
N VAL A 155 -9.91 -0.95 12.34
CA VAL A 155 -8.73 -1.15 11.48
C VAL A 155 -8.35 -2.63 11.41
N VAL A 156 -8.32 -3.34 12.55
CA VAL A 156 -7.98 -4.76 12.58
C VAL A 156 -9.08 -5.60 11.92
N SER A 157 -10.35 -5.25 12.11
CA SER A 157 -11.48 -5.87 11.40
C SER A 157 -11.36 -5.71 9.90
N LEU A 158 -11.05 -4.50 9.42
CA LEU A 158 -10.89 -4.18 8.01
C LEU A 158 -9.69 -4.92 7.40
N LEU A 159 -8.55 -4.96 8.09
CA LEU A 159 -7.37 -5.73 7.66
C LEU A 159 -7.69 -7.22 7.55
N SER A 160 -8.40 -7.80 8.54
CA SER A 160 -8.82 -9.19 8.48
C SER A 160 -9.71 -9.47 7.27
N ASP A 161 -10.69 -8.59 7.00
CA ASP A 161 -11.62 -8.73 5.89
C ASP A 161 -10.93 -8.59 4.52
N ALA A 162 -10.03 -7.59 4.39
CA ALA A 162 -9.22 -7.38 3.18
C ALA A 162 -8.29 -8.56 2.88
N VAL A 163 -7.68 -9.15 3.91
CA VAL A 163 -6.74 -10.26 3.74
C VAL A 163 -7.46 -11.59 3.52
N LEU A 164 -8.51 -11.90 4.29
CA LEU A 164 -9.12 -13.25 4.34
C LEU A 164 -10.43 -13.38 3.56
N GLN A 165 -11.12 -12.27 3.27
CA GLN A 165 -12.43 -12.26 2.60
C GLN A 165 -12.49 -11.39 1.31
N PRO A 166 -11.47 -11.36 0.45
CA PRO A 166 -11.57 -10.63 -0.81
C PRO A 166 -12.61 -11.29 -1.73
N ARG A 167 -13.53 -10.52 -2.32
CA ARG A 167 -14.55 -11.07 -3.24
C ARG A 167 -13.97 -11.46 -4.59
N LEU A 168 -12.94 -10.74 -5.06
CA LEU A 168 -12.30 -10.91 -6.36
C LEU A 168 -13.36 -11.01 -7.48
N LEU A 169 -14.14 -9.95 -7.68
CA LEU A 169 -15.15 -9.95 -8.75
C LEU A 169 -14.46 -10.02 -10.12
N GLU A 170 -15.08 -10.69 -11.10
CA GLU A 170 -14.47 -10.84 -12.43
C GLU A 170 -14.19 -9.48 -13.08
N GLU A 171 -15.09 -8.52 -12.88
CA GLU A 171 -14.94 -7.14 -13.33
C GLU A 171 -13.73 -6.44 -12.69
N GLU A 172 -13.46 -6.69 -11.41
CA GLU A 172 -12.28 -6.15 -10.71
C GLU A 172 -11.00 -6.77 -11.25
N VAL A 173 -10.99 -8.09 -11.48
CA VAL A 173 -9.83 -8.79 -12.05
C VAL A 173 -9.53 -8.25 -13.45
N GLU A 174 -10.53 -8.02 -14.29
CA GLU A 174 -10.34 -7.48 -15.63
C GLU A 174 -9.83 -6.02 -15.60
N MET A 175 -10.36 -5.18 -14.70
CA MET A 175 -9.83 -3.83 -14.48
C MET A 175 -8.35 -3.86 -14.07
N ILE A 176 -7.97 -4.80 -13.20
CA ILE A 176 -6.57 -4.94 -12.79
C ILE A 176 -5.68 -5.46 -13.93
N LYS A 177 -6.15 -6.36 -14.79
CA LYS A 177 -5.40 -6.74 -16.00
C LYS A 177 -5.10 -5.52 -16.87
N MET A 178 -6.08 -4.63 -17.07
CA MET A 178 -5.86 -3.39 -17.81
C MET A 178 -4.85 -2.46 -17.11
N ALA A 179 -4.96 -2.29 -15.79
CA ALA A 179 -4.04 -1.47 -15.00
C ALA A 179 -2.60 -2.00 -15.05
N VAL A 180 -2.42 -3.32 -14.93
CA VAL A 180 -1.11 -3.98 -15.01
C VAL A 180 -0.52 -3.84 -16.42
N ARG A 181 -1.31 -4.00 -17.49
CA ARG A 181 -0.83 -3.74 -18.86
C ARG A 181 -0.32 -2.32 -19.03
N PHE A 182 -1.10 -1.35 -18.56
CA PHE A 182 -0.73 0.06 -18.65
C PHE A 182 0.58 0.35 -17.87
N GLU A 183 0.73 -0.22 -16.68
CA GLU A 183 1.95 -0.09 -15.88
C GLU A 183 3.16 -0.71 -16.57
N LEU A 184 3.01 -1.89 -17.20
CA LEU A 184 4.08 -2.50 -17.98
C LEU A 184 4.47 -1.68 -19.21
N GLU A 185 3.49 -1.06 -19.88
CA GLU A 185 3.73 -0.12 -20.98
C GLU A 185 4.49 1.12 -20.51
N ASP A 186 4.09 1.71 -19.38
CA ASP A 186 4.77 2.88 -18.80
C ASP A 186 6.20 2.55 -18.36
N LEU A 187 6.42 1.40 -17.71
CA LEU A 187 7.75 0.89 -17.36
C LEU A 187 8.65 0.69 -18.58
N ASN A 188 8.08 0.25 -19.71
CA ASN A 188 8.84 0.11 -20.96
C ASN A 188 9.15 1.46 -21.62
N MET A 189 8.22 2.42 -21.55
CA MET A 189 8.38 3.75 -22.12
C MET A 189 9.31 4.65 -21.30
N ARG A 190 9.29 4.50 -19.98
CA ARG A 190 10.04 5.29 -19.00
C ARG A 190 10.62 4.38 -17.92
N PRO A 191 11.63 3.57 -18.26
CA PRO A 191 12.23 2.65 -17.32
C PRO A 191 12.90 3.43 -16.19
N ASP A 192 12.36 3.29 -14.98
CA ASP A 192 13.05 3.73 -13.78
C ASP A 192 14.24 2.79 -13.53
N PRO A 193 15.49 3.30 -13.54
CA PRO A 193 16.67 2.47 -13.44
C PRO A 193 16.72 1.66 -12.15
N GLU A 194 16.27 2.19 -11.01
CA GLU A 194 16.44 1.53 -9.71
C GLU A 194 15.64 0.21 -9.58
N PRO A 195 14.31 0.18 -9.79
CA PRO A 195 13.54 -1.06 -9.74
C PRO A 195 13.96 -2.03 -10.87
N LEU A 196 14.26 -1.51 -12.06
CA LEU A 196 14.68 -2.34 -13.19
C LEU A 196 16.01 -3.04 -12.93
N LEU A 197 17.01 -2.32 -12.41
CA LEU A 197 18.30 -2.90 -12.05
C LEU A 197 18.14 -3.97 -10.98
N THR A 198 17.28 -3.74 -9.99
CA THR A 198 16.99 -4.73 -8.94
C THR A 198 16.39 -6.00 -9.53
N GLU A 199 15.40 -5.89 -10.42
CA GLU A 199 14.84 -7.05 -11.13
C GLU A 199 15.91 -7.78 -11.96
N MET A 200 16.75 -7.04 -12.70
CA MET A 200 17.82 -7.62 -13.53
C MET A 200 18.89 -8.34 -12.71
N ILE A 201 19.28 -7.81 -11.55
CA ILE A 201 20.26 -8.43 -10.65
C ILE A 201 19.70 -9.76 -10.14
N HIS A 202 18.46 -9.78 -9.66
CA HIS A 202 17.83 -11.01 -9.18
C HIS A 202 17.65 -12.04 -10.29
N ALA A 203 17.19 -11.63 -11.47
CA ALA A 203 17.06 -12.50 -12.64
C ALA A 203 18.42 -13.07 -13.09
N ALA A 204 19.49 -12.27 -13.06
CA ALA A 204 20.84 -12.74 -13.40
C ALA A 204 21.40 -13.72 -12.35
N ALA A 205 21.22 -13.42 -11.07
CA ALA A 205 21.78 -14.18 -9.96
C ALA A 205 21.08 -15.54 -9.74
N TYR A 206 19.75 -15.55 -9.80
CA TYR A 206 18.92 -16.70 -9.41
C TYR A 206 18.12 -17.29 -10.57
N ARG A 207 18.05 -16.63 -11.72
CA ARG A 207 17.35 -17.10 -12.94
C ARG A 207 15.90 -17.46 -12.62
N GLY A 208 15.33 -18.49 -13.24
CA GLY A 208 13.94 -18.91 -13.01
C GLY A 208 13.69 -19.65 -11.67
N ASN A 209 14.49 -19.40 -10.63
CA ASN A 209 14.37 -20.07 -9.33
C ASN A 209 14.01 -19.08 -8.22
N THR A 210 12.98 -19.38 -7.43
CA THR A 210 12.55 -18.65 -6.22
C THR A 210 12.68 -17.13 -6.36
N VAL A 211 13.67 -16.50 -5.70
CA VAL A 211 13.87 -15.04 -5.66
C VAL A 211 14.29 -14.43 -7.00
N GLY A 212 14.62 -15.25 -8.00
CA GLY A 212 14.84 -14.84 -9.38
C GLY A 212 13.57 -14.72 -10.21
N LEU A 213 12.43 -15.21 -9.70
CA LEU A 213 11.12 -14.98 -10.31
C LEU A 213 10.80 -13.48 -10.29
N PRO A 214 10.20 -12.96 -11.38
CA PRO A 214 9.97 -11.53 -11.53
C PRO A 214 8.93 -11.03 -10.51
N ARG A 215 9.15 -9.84 -9.96
CA ARG A 215 8.15 -9.20 -9.08
C ARG A 215 6.95 -8.71 -9.90
N PHE A 216 7.22 -8.12 -11.05
CA PHE A 216 6.18 -7.62 -11.96
C PHE A 216 5.65 -8.76 -12.82
N CYS A 217 4.35 -8.72 -13.12
CA CYS A 217 3.72 -9.70 -14.01
C CYS A 217 4.30 -9.59 -15.43
N PRO A 218 4.87 -10.65 -16.02
CA PRO A 218 5.21 -10.65 -17.44
C PRO A 218 3.97 -10.45 -18.32
N ALA A 219 4.11 -9.74 -19.43
CA ALA A 219 2.98 -9.39 -20.31
C ALA A 219 2.22 -10.64 -20.80
N GLU A 220 2.93 -11.73 -21.07
CA GLU A 220 2.38 -13.02 -21.49
C GLU A 220 1.57 -13.76 -20.43
N ASN A 221 1.66 -13.36 -19.16
CA ASN A 221 0.95 -13.99 -18.05
C ASN A 221 -0.29 -13.21 -17.60
N VAL A 222 -0.44 -11.95 -18.01
CA VAL A 222 -1.57 -11.10 -17.62
C VAL A 222 -2.92 -11.78 -17.91
N ASP A 223 -3.06 -12.41 -19.09
CA ASP A 223 -4.28 -13.10 -19.49
C ASP A 223 -4.48 -14.49 -18.86
N LYS A 224 -3.42 -15.06 -18.27
CA LYS A 224 -3.46 -16.38 -17.62
C LYS A 224 -3.86 -16.30 -16.15
N ILE A 225 -3.83 -15.10 -15.55
CA ILE A 225 -4.18 -14.89 -14.16
C ILE A 225 -5.69 -14.60 -14.10
N ASP A 226 -6.43 -15.58 -13.57
CA ASP A 226 -7.86 -15.48 -13.31
C ASP A 226 -8.16 -15.61 -11.81
N LYS A 227 -9.43 -15.43 -11.45
CA LYS A 227 -9.91 -15.58 -10.07
C LYS A 227 -9.56 -16.95 -9.45
N ALA A 228 -9.62 -18.03 -10.23
CA ALA A 228 -9.37 -19.37 -9.73
C ALA A 228 -7.89 -19.57 -9.36
N VAL A 229 -6.98 -19.06 -10.19
CA VAL A 229 -5.53 -19.05 -9.93
C VAL A 229 -5.21 -18.21 -8.68
N LEU A 230 -5.80 -17.02 -8.55
CA LEU A 230 -5.64 -16.17 -7.37
C LEU A 230 -6.11 -16.88 -6.09
N HIS A 231 -7.31 -17.46 -6.09
CA HIS A 231 -7.80 -18.24 -4.93
C HIS A 231 -6.93 -19.46 -4.62
N SER A 232 -6.41 -20.15 -5.64
CA SER A 232 -5.50 -21.27 -5.46
C SER A 232 -4.19 -20.85 -4.78
N TYR A 233 -3.65 -19.68 -5.15
CA TYR A 233 -2.47 -19.11 -4.50
C TYR A 233 -2.77 -18.72 -3.04
N LEU A 234 -3.85 -17.96 -2.81
CA LEU A 234 -4.28 -17.53 -1.47
C LEU A 234 -4.49 -18.75 -0.55
N ARG A 235 -5.12 -19.82 -1.03
CA ARG A 235 -5.31 -21.06 -0.28
C ARG A 235 -4.02 -21.70 0.23
N ASN A 236 -2.92 -21.61 -0.52
CA ASN A 236 -1.66 -22.26 -0.13
C ASN A 236 -0.75 -21.35 0.71
N TYR A 237 -0.86 -20.03 0.57
CA TYR A 237 0.10 -19.09 1.14
C TYR A 237 -0.48 -18.20 2.24
N TYR A 238 -1.79 -17.94 2.24
CA TYR A 238 -2.46 -17.10 3.23
C TYR A 238 -3.02 -18.00 4.33
N CYS A 239 -2.11 -18.55 5.13
CA CYS A 239 -2.40 -19.37 6.30
C CYS A 239 -1.94 -18.67 7.59
N PRO A 240 -2.66 -18.82 8.72
CA PRO A 240 -2.31 -18.15 9.98
C PRO A 240 -0.85 -18.35 10.42
N GLU A 241 -0.27 -19.53 10.21
CA GLU A 241 1.12 -19.86 10.60
C GLU A 241 2.17 -19.07 9.79
N ARG A 242 1.76 -18.50 8.66
CA ARG A 242 2.59 -17.66 7.77
C ARG A 242 2.29 -16.17 7.94
N MET A 243 1.41 -15.81 8.88
CA MET A 243 0.97 -14.43 9.11
C MET A 243 1.50 -13.89 10.43
N VAL A 244 1.83 -12.61 10.40
CA VAL A 244 2.17 -11.83 11.59
C VAL A 244 1.33 -10.55 11.57
N LEU A 245 0.53 -10.34 12.62
CA LEU A 245 -0.09 -9.04 12.89
C LEU A 245 0.93 -8.19 13.67
N ALA A 246 1.42 -7.13 13.05
CA ALA A 246 2.37 -6.20 13.67
C ALA A 246 1.69 -4.85 13.95
N GLY A 247 1.92 -4.28 15.14
CA GLY A 247 1.40 -2.96 15.51
C GLY A 247 2.43 -2.06 16.16
N VAL A 248 2.51 -0.79 15.74
CA VAL A 248 3.37 0.24 16.34
C VAL A 248 2.50 1.37 16.86
N GLY A 249 2.81 1.88 18.06
CA GLY A 249 2.00 2.92 18.71
C GLY A 249 0.73 2.37 19.38
N ILE A 250 0.76 1.10 19.78
CA ILE A 250 -0.37 0.40 20.40
C ILE A 250 0.10 -0.46 21.57
N GLU A 251 -0.73 -0.54 22.62
CA GLU A 251 -0.48 -1.47 23.72
C GLU A 251 -0.67 -2.92 23.27
N HIS A 252 0.16 -3.83 23.77
CA HIS A 252 0.20 -5.21 23.28
C HIS A 252 -1.09 -5.96 23.50
N GLU A 253 -1.64 -5.89 24.71
CA GLU A 253 -2.88 -6.60 25.06
C GLU A 253 -4.06 -6.15 24.19
N GLN A 254 -4.15 -4.85 23.87
CA GLN A 254 -5.21 -4.33 22.99
C GLN A 254 -5.12 -4.92 21.59
N LEU A 255 -3.90 -5.03 21.03
CA LEU A 255 -3.70 -5.63 19.72
C LEU A 255 -4.00 -7.14 19.73
N VAL A 256 -3.59 -7.85 20.79
CA VAL A 256 -3.87 -9.28 20.96
C VAL A 256 -5.36 -9.54 21.05
N ASP A 257 -6.11 -8.72 21.79
CA ASP A 257 -7.57 -8.86 21.92
C ASP A 257 -8.28 -8.62 20.58
N CYS A 258 -7.88 -7.59 19.82
CA CYS A 258 -8.38 -7.37 18.46
C CYS A 258 -8.02 -8.54 17.52
N ALA A 259 -6.80 -9.09 17.64
CA ALA A 259 -6.39 -10.24 16.85
C ALA A 259 -7.23 -11.49 17.16
N ARG A 260 -7.49 -11.79 18.43
CA ARG A 260 -8.36 -12.89 18.83
C ARG A 260 -9.77 -12.73 18.28
N LYS A 261 -10.33 -11.51 18.38
CA LYS A 261 -11.68 -11.21 17.90
C LYS A 261 -11.84 -11.36 16.39
N HIS A 262 -10.85 -10.89 15.61
CA HIS A 262 -11.00 -10.73 14.16
C HIS A 262 -10.19 -11.71 13.31
N LEU A 263 -9.25 -12.46 13.87
CA LEU A 263 -8.35 -13.35 13.11
C LEU A 263 -8.32 -14.80 13.60
N LEU A 264 -8.85 -15.11 14.80
CA LEU A 264 -8.76 -16.45 15.37
C LEU A 264 -9.67 -17.47 14.65
N ASP A 265 -10.97 -17.14 14.55
CA ASP A 265 -12.01 -18.05 14.05
C ASP A 265 -12.53 -17.68 12.65
N VAL A 266 -11.81 -16.82 11.91
CA VAL A 266 -12.22 -16.40 10.58
C VAL A 266 -11.86 -17.45 9.54
N LYS A 267 -12.88 -17.99 8.87
CA LYS A 267 -12.71 -18.93 7.76
C LYS A 267 -12.48 -18.17 6.46
N PRO A 268 -11.30 -18.24 5.82
CA PRO A 268 -11.05 -17.49 4.60
C PRO A 268 -11.99 -17.91 3.46
N VAL A 269 -12.24 -17.02 2.50
CA VAL A 269 -13.15 -17.24 1.37
C VAL A 269 -12.78 -18.45 0.51
N TRP A 270 -11.50 -18.78 0.43
CA TRP A 270 -10.99 -19.95 -0.29
C TRP A 270 -11.02 -21.26 0.54
N GLY A 271 -11.56 -21.22 1.77
CA GLY A 271 -11.73 -22.38 2.65
C GLY A 271 -10.46 -22.76 3.43
N ALA A 272 -10.65 -23.49 4.54
CA ALA A 272 -9.61 -23.85 5.51
C ALA A 272 -8.87 -25.18 5.20
N SER A 273 -8.77 -25.58 3.93
CA SER A 273 -8.06 -26.82 3.58
C SER A 273 -6.54 -26.65 3.75
N LEU A 274 -5.86 -27.70 4.21
CA LEU A 274 -4.39 -27.76 4.31
C LEU A 274 -3.74 -27.34 2.99
N ALA A 275 -2.70 -26.52 3.08
CA ALA A 275 -1.92 -26.08 1.93
C ALA A 275 -1.24 -27.29 1.29
N THR A 276 -1.71 -27.71 0.12
CA THR A 276 -1.20 -28.92 -0.57
C THR A 276 0.01 -28.63 -1.43
N ASN A 277 0.23 -27.37 -1.83
CA ASN A 277 1.18 -27.01 -2.89
C ASN A 277 2.20 -25.94 -2.52
N VAL A 278 2.54 -25.80 -1.24
CA VAL A 278 3.55 -24.82 -0.80
C VAL A 278 4.92 -25.09 -1.44
N ASP A 279 5.53 -24.07 -2.02
CA ASP A 279 6.93 -24.12 -2.43
C ASP A 279 7.85 -23.86 -1.22
N LEU A 280 8.70 -24.84 -0.92
CA LEU A 280 9.73 -24.81 0.13
C LEU A 280 11.15 -24.77 -0.45
N SER A 281 11.28 -24.51 -1.76
CA SER A 281 12.57 -24.46 -2.44
C SER A 281 13.48 -23.41 -1.83
N VAL A 282 14.74 -23.79 -1.65
CA VAL A 282 15.79 -22.89 -1.20
C VAL A 282 16.36 -22.14 -2.40
N ALA A 283 16.58 -20.83 -2.24
CA ALA A 283 17.19 -20.02 -3.28
C ALA A 283 18.62 -20.50 -3.57
N GLN A 284 18.91 -20.80 -4.84
CA GLN A 284 20.22 -21.22 -5.29
C GLN A 284 20.83 -20.14 -6.17
N TYR A 285 21.96 -19.57 -5.73
CA TYR A 285 22.72 -18.64 -6.54
C TYR A 285 23.40 -19.37 -7.69
N THR A 286 23.13 -18.94 -8.92
CA THR A 286 23.69 -19.53 -10.15
C THR A 286 24.66 -18.60 -10.87
N GLY A 287 24.63 -17.31 -10.52
CA GLY A 287 25.35 -16.27 -11.22
C GLY A 287 24.85 -16.07 -12.66
N GLY A 288 25.21 -14.93 -13.24
CA GLY A 288 24.79 -14.60 -14.60
C GLY A 288 25.05 -13.15 -14.95
N ILE A 289 24.87 -12.83 -16.22
CA ILE A 289 24.98 -11.48 -16.75
C ILE A 289 23.74 -11.24 -17.61
N VAL A 290 22.96 -10.24 -17.25
CA VAL A 290 21.83 -9.73 -18.05
C VAL A 290 22.19 -8.32 -18.49
N LYS A 291 22.09 -8.05 -19.79
CA LYS A 291 22.38 -6.74 -20.39
C LYS A 291 21.15 -6.28 -21.15
N VAL A 292 20.71 -5.05 -20.86
CA VAL A 292 19.64 -4.39 -21.61
C VAL A 292 20.18 -3.08 -22.14
N ASN A 293 20.04 -2.87 -23.45
CA ASN A 293 20.41 -1.61 -24.09
C ASN A 293 19.21 -0.66 -24.03
N ILE A 294 19.20 0.21 -23.01
CA ILE A 294 18.15 1.21 -22.86
C ILE A 294 18.64 2.53 -23.44
N ARG A 295 17.89 3.11 -24.38
CA ARG A 295 18.12 4.49 -24.83
C ARG A 295 17.56 5.45 -23.77
N ILE A 296 18.27 5.61 -22.66
CA ILE A 296 17.91 6.58 -21.63
C ILE A 296 18.26 7.97 -22.18
N PHE A 297 17.25 8.83 -22.34
CA PHE A 297 17.49 10.26 -22.55
C PHE A 297 18.33 10.78 -21.37
N THR A 298 19.55 11.20 -21.69
CA THR A 298 20.65 11.57 -20.81
C THR A 298 20.24 12.48 -19.65
N GLN A 299 20.45 12.05 -18.40
CA GLN A 299 21.10 12.86 -17.34
C GLN A 299 21.38 12.08 -16.02
N ARG A 300 20.61 11.03 -15.67
CA ARG A 300 20.70 10.37 -14.34
C ARG A 300 21.66 9.18 -14.21
N PHE A 301 22.24 8.70 -15.30
CA PHE A 301 23.04 7.47 -15.28
C PHE A 301 24.45 7.66 -14.66
N LEU A 302 24.96 8.88 -14.62
CA LEU A 302 26.28 9.19 -14.04
C LEU A 302 26.26 9.22 -12.50
N ASP A 303 25.14 9.55 -11.87
CA ASP A 303 25.05 9.67 -10.42
C ASP A 303 25.02 8.30 -9.72
N LEU A 304 24.36 7.31 -10.32
CA LEU A 304 24.28 5.93 -9.80
C LEU A 304 25.61 5.16 -9.94
N LEU A 305 26.36 5.40 -11.03
CA LEU A 305 27.69 4.79 -11.19
C LEU A 305 28.69 5.34 -10.15
N MET A 306 28.57 6.63 -9.80
CA MET A 306 29.39 7.27 -8.76
C MET A 306 29.03 6.75 -7.36
N LEU A 307 27.75 6.48 -7.07
CA LEU A 307 27.33 5.92 -5.77
C LEU A 307 27.81 4.47 -5.55
N TRP A 308 27.82 3.66 -6.62
CA TRP A 308 28.33 2.28 -6.57
C TRP A 308 29.86 2.23 -6.41
N LEU A 309 30.60 3.15 -7.04
CA LEU A 309 32.04 3.29 -6.83
C LEU A 309 32.39 3.81 -5.43
N TRP A 310 31.58 4.72 -4.86
CA TRP A 310 31.82 5.28 -3.52
C TRP A 310 31.56 4.27 -2.40
N THR A 311 30.52 3.44 -2.53
CA THR A 311 30.21 2.37 -1.56
C THR A 311 31.25 1.24 -1.57
N HIS A 312 31.87 0.96 -2.72
CA HIS A 312 32.97 -0.01 -2.80
C HIS A 312 34.30 0.49 -2.21
N GLN A 313 34.49 1.81 -2.13
CA GLN A 313 35.70 2.41 -1.54
C GLN A 313 35.63 2.54 -0.01
N ALA A 314 34.42 2.61 0.56
CA ALA A 314 34.21 2.68 2.01
C ALA A 314 34.40 1.32 2.73
N CYS A 315 34.23 0.19 2.03
CA CYS A 315 34.40 -1.15 2.62
C CYS A 315 35.87 -1.62 2.76
N ASN A 316 36.86 -0.87 2.26
CA ASN A 316 38.28 -1.21 2.38
C ASN A 316 39.03 -0.42 3.49
N TYR A 317 38.31 0.32 4.33
CA TYR A 317 38.88 1.12 5.42
C TYR A 317 38.31 0.77 6.80
N TRP A 318 38.03 -0.51 7.07
CA TRP A 318 37.88 -1.02 8.45
C TRP A 318 38.35 -2.48 8.49
N VAL A 319 39.67 -2.66 8.58
CA VAL A 319 40.36 -3.76 9.27
C VAL A 319 41.21 -3.11 10.34
#